data_AF-A0A353ZSW4-F1
#
_entry.id   AF-A0A353ZSW4-F1
#
_cell.length_a   1.000
_cell.length_b   1.000
_cell.length_c   1.000
_cell.angle_alpha   90.00
_cell.angle_beta   90.00
_cell.angle_gamma   90.00
#
_symmetry.space_group_name_H-M   'P 1'
#
loop_
_entity.id
_entity.type
_entity.pdbx_description
1 polymer ?
#
loop_
_entity_poly.entity_id
_entity_poly.type
_entity_poly.pdbx_seq_one_letter_code
_entity_poly.pdbx_strand_id
1 'polypeptide(L)'
;MNEPYGAPQIMDPAPQATDPARQALLDVRHEVAKAVVGQDATVTGLLIALLSQGHVLLEGVPGVAKTLLVRALSAALSLDTKRVQFTPDLMPGDITGSLVYDSHTSEFTFREGPVFTNILLADEINRTPPKTQASLLEAMEERQVSVDGVSRPLPANFLVAATQNPVEYEGTYPLPEAQLDRFLLKLTMPLPGRTDEVEVIRRHAAGFNPRDLAAAGVRAVAGAEDLERARQAVATVAVEPEIIGYIVDLVRATRQAPSFQLGVSPRGATALLNTSRAWAWLSGRSFVTPDDVKALALPCLRHRVALQPDAQMDGVRVDDVLGSILASVPVPR
;
A
#
# COMPACT_ATOMS: atom_id res chain seq x y z
N MET A 1 -41.22 30.45 41.92
CA MET A 1 -40.21 29.46 42.33
C MET A 1 -39.99 28.55 41.13
N ASN A 2 -38.94 28.82 40.35
CA ASN A 2 -38.57 28.05 39.16
C ASN A 2 -37.37 27.18 39.52
N GLU A 3 -37.52 25.87 39.39
CA GLU A 3 -36.41 24.91 39.39
C GLU A 3 -35.68 24.94 38.04
N PRO A 4 -34.34 24.84 37.98
CA PRO A 4 -33.61 24.80 36.73
C PRO A 4 -33.52 23.36 36.19
N TYR A 5 -33.87 23.20 34.92
CA TYR A 5 -33.61 22.01 34.12
C TYR A 5 -32.09 21.73 34.03
N GLY A 6 -31.67 20.54 34.45
CA GLY A 6 -30.30 20.06 34.29
C GLY A 6 -29.97 19.77 32.82
N ALA A 7 -28.85 20.34 32.35
CA ALA A 7 -28.31 20.04 31.04
C ALA A 7 -27.85 18.58 30.95
N PRO A 8 -28.08 17.88 29.82
CA PRO A 8 -27.56 16.53 29.64
C PRO A 8 -26.02 16.58 29.60
N GLN A 9 -25.39 15.86 30.53
CA GLN A 9 -23.95 15.62 30.52
C GLN A 9 -23.61 14.78 29.30
N ILE A 10 -22.83 15.35 28.37
CA ILE A 10 -22.19 14.60 27.30
C ILE A 10 -21.16 13.70 28.00
N MET A 11 -21.48 12.41 28.12
CA MET A 11 -20.49 11.41 28.55
C MET A 11 -19.39 11.37 27.51
N ASP A 12 -18.18 11.75 27.90
CA ASP A 12 -16.98 11.37 27.16
C ASP A 12 -16.97 9.85 26.98
N PRO A 13 -16.73 9.32 25.77
CA PRO A 13 -16.69 7.87 25.58
C PRO A 13 -15.55 7.30 26.43
N ALA A 14 -15.88 6.31 27.25
CA ALA A 14 -14.90 5.58 28.06
C ALA A 14 -13.72 5.12 27.18
N PRO A 15 -12.48 5.10 27.70
CA PRO A 15 -11.33 4.61 26.94
C PRO A 15 -11.61 3.18 26.49
N GLN A 16 -11.85 3.00 25.19
CA GLN A 16 -12.10 1.69 24.59
C GLN A 16 -10.89 0.81 24.92
N ALA A 17 -11.15 -0.37 25.50
CA ALA A 17 -10.14 -1.39 25.71
C ALA A 17 -9.30 -1.53 24.43
N THR A 18 -7.98 -1.39 24.56
CA THR A 18 -7.08 -1.36 23.41
C THR A 18 -7.20 -2.67 22.66
N ASP A 19 -7.69 -2.61 21.42
CA ASP A 19 -7.80 -3.79 20.55
C ASP A 19 -6.41 -4.44 20.45
N PRO A 20 -6.24 -5.71 20.90
CA PRO A 20 -4.94 -6.37 20.88
C PRO A 20 -4.32 -6.44 19.48
N ALA A 21 -5.13 -6.58 18.43
CA ALA A 21 -4.65 -6.61 17.06
C ALA A 21 -4.15 -5.22 16.63
N ARG A 22 -4.82 -4.15 17.07
CA ARG A 22 -4.35 -2.77 16.84
C ARG A 22 -3.01 -2.54 17.52
N GLN A 23 -2.88 -2.95 18.79
CA GLN A 23 -1.63 -2.79 19.51
C GLN A 23 -0.48 -3.55 18.84
N ALA A 24 -0.71 -4.80 18.41
CA ALA A 24 0.28 -5.58 17.69
C ALA A 24 0.77 -4.88 16.41
N LEU A 25 -0.13 -4.25 15.64
CA LEU A 25 0.25 -3.49 14.43
C LEU A 25 0.95 -2.16 14.73
N LEU A 26 0.67 -1.52 15.86
CA LEU A 26 1.45 -0.37 16.33
C LEU A 26 2.86 -0.81 16.74
N ASP A 27 3.00 -1.97 17.38
CA ASP A 27 4.29 -2.53 17.75
C ASP A 27 5.12 -2.91 16.51
N VAL A 28 4.47 -3.41 15.44
CA VAL A 28 5.13 -3.62 14.13
C VAL A 28 5.78 -2.34 13.62
N ARG A 29 5.12 -1.18 13.75
CA ARG A 29 5.72 0.11 13.32
C ARG A 29 6.99 0.41 14.12
N HIS A 30 6.98 0.18 15.43
CA HIS A 30 8.16 0.37 16.27
C HIS A 30 9.29 -0.60 15.91
N GLU A 31 8.97 -1.85 15.60
CA GLU A 31 9.97 -2.83 15.15
C GLU A 31 10.62 -2.41 13.82
N VAL A 32 9.83 -1.93 12.85
CA VAL A 32 10.36 -1.45 11.56
C VAL A 32 11.25 -0.21 11.74
N ALA A 33 10.90 0.70 12.67
CA ALA A 33 11.67 1.91 12.94
C ALA A 33 13.10 1.65 13.48
N LYS A 34 13.37 0.45 14.01
CA LYS A 34 14.72 0.02 14.40
C LYS A 34 15.64 -0.16 13.20
N ALA A 35 15.10 -0.58 12.06
CA ALA A 35 15.87 -0.80 10.83
C ALA A 35 15.77 0.37 9.84
N VAL A 36 14.64 1.07 9.80
CA VAL A 36 14.37 2.12 8.81
C VAL A 36 14.06 3.45 9.49
N VAL A 37 14.66 4.54 8.99
CA VAL A 37 14.52 5.88 9.56
C VAL A 37 13.61 6.73 8.67
N GLY A 38 12.71 7.51 9.28
CA GLY A 38 11.94 8.55 8.57
C GLY A 38 10.89 8.04 7.58
N GLN A 39 10.39 6.79 7.74
CA GLN A 39 9.47 6.17 6.78
C GLN A 39 8.11 5.76 7.40
N ASP A 40 7.70 6.38 8.51
CA ASP A 40 6.45 6.07 9.21
C ASP A 40 5.21 6.07 8.32
N ALA A 41 5.10 7.05 7.41
CA ALA A 41 4.00 7.16 6.47
C ALA A 41 3.95 5.97 5.50
N THR A 42 5.11 5.55 4.98
CA THR A 42 5.23 4.41 4.07
C THR A 42 4.90 3.10 4.79
N VAL A 43 5.41 2.90 6.00
CA VAL A 43 5.10 1.72 6.83
C VAL A 43 3.61 1.65 7.10
N THR A 44 2.99 2.77 7.48
CA THR A 44 1.56 2.81 7.76
C THR A 44 0.73 2.54 6.50
N GLY A 45 1.14 3.08 5.34
CA GLY A 45 0.52 2.77 4.05
C GLY A 45 0.57 1.28 3.69
N LEU A 46 1.68 0.60 3.96
CA LEU A 46 1.78 -0.86 3.76
C LEU A 46 0.86 -1.64 4.71
N LEU A 47 0.77 -1.24 5.98
CA LEU A 47 -0.17 -1.85 6.92
C LEU A 47 -1.62 -1.65 6.46
N ILE A 48 -1.99 -0.45 6.03
CA ILE A 48 -3.32 -0.16 5.44
C ILE A 48 -3.58 -1.06 4.24
N ALA A 49 -2.59 -1.27 3.38
CA ALA A 49 -2.74 -2.15 2.22
C ALA A 49 -2.95 -3.61 2.61
N LEU A 50 -2.24 -4.13 3.64
CA LEU A 50 -2.47 -5.47 4.18
C LEU A 50 -3.88 -5.63 4.76
N LEU A 51 -4.38 -4.60 5.47
CA LEU A 51 -5.72 -4.57 6.07
C LEU A 51 -6.82 -4.42 5.02
N SER A 52 -6.53 -3.70 3.93
CA SER A 52 -7.47 -3.48 2.83
C SER A 52 -7.33 -4.53 1.73
N GLN A 53 -6.48 -5.55 1.92
CA GLN A 53 -6.19 -6.58 0.92
C GLN A 53 -5.80 -5.99 -0.45
N GLY A 54 -5.00 -4.92 -0.44
CA GLY A 54 -4.57 -4.22 -1.63
C GLY A 54 -3.07 -4.34 -1.88
N HIS A 55 -2.66 -3.86 -3.05
CA HIS A 55 -1.25 -3.84 -3.48
C HIS A 55 -0.71 -2.42 -3.50
N VAL A 56 0.61 -2.28 -3.37
CA VAL A 56 1.26 -0.99 -3.21
C VAL A 56 2.31 -0.76 -4.28
N LEU A 57 2.31 0.44 -4.82
CA LEU A 57 3.34 0.97 -5.70
C LEU A 57 4.26 1.90 -4.89
N LEU A 58 5.53 1.52 -4.73
CA LEU A 58 6.57 2.25 -4.01
C LEU A 58 7.42 3.06 -4.99
N GLU A 59 7.11 4.35 -5.10
CA GLU A 59 7.86 5.29 -5.94
C GLU A 59 8.93 6.02 -5.12
N GLY A 60 10.11 6.21 -5.71
CA GLY A 60 11.23 6.88 -5.04
C GLY A 60 12.55 6.60 -5.77
N VAL A 61 13.55 7.43 -5.50
CA VAL A 61 14.88 7.27 -6.11
C VAL A 61 15.61 6.03 -5.54
N PRO A 62 16.64 5.51 -6.23
CA PRO A 62 17.48 4.46 -5.67
C PRO A 62 18.09 4.86 -4.33
N GLY A 63 18.22 3.90 -3.41
CA GLY A 63 18.87 4.13 -2.11
C GLY A 63 17.96 4.56 -0.96
N VAL A 64 16.67 4.83 -1.17
CA VAL A 64 15.70 5.20 -0.10
C VAL A 64 15.19 4.00 0.74
N ALA A 65 15.99 2.94 0.87
CA ALA A 65 15.70 1.79 1.72
C ALA A 65 14.37 1.04 1.46
N LYS A 66 13.79 1.11 0.24
CA LYS A 66 12.52 0.42 -0.13
C LYS A 66 12.55 -1.08 0.20
N THR A 67 13.59 -1.77 -0.26
CA THR A 67 13.79 -3.21 -0.02
C THR A 67 13.94 -3.52 1.47
N LEU A 68 14.66 -2.68 2.21
CA LEU A 68 14.87 -2.86 3.64
C LEU A 68 13.55 -2.70 4.42
N LEU A 69 12.74 -1.70 4.04
CA LEU A 69 11.44 -1.43 4.64
C LEU A 69 10.48 -2.61 4.47
N VAL A 70 10.37 -3.16 3.26
CA VAL A 70 9.50 -4.32 3.02
C VAL A 70 10.01 -5.55 3.80
N ARG A 71 11.32 -5.81 3.80
CA ARG A 71 11.90 -6.94 4.57
C ARG A 71 11.70 -6.79 6.08
N ALA A 72 11.87 -5.58 6.62
CA ALA A 72 11.68 -5.30 8.04
C ALA A 72 10.21 -5.47 8.45
N LEU A 73 9.27 -4.99 7.62
CA LEU A 73 7.85 -5.15 7.84
C LEU A 73 7.47 -6.64 7.88
N SER A 74 7.93 -7.42 6.92
CA SER A 74 7.65 -8.86 6.87
C SER A 74 8.23 -9.62 8.06
N ALA A 75 9.45 -9.26 8.47
CA ALA A 75 10.08 -9.85 9.66
C ALA A 75 9.29 -9.54 10.93
N ALA A 76 8.80 -8.30 11.08
CA ALA A 76 7.98 -7.89 12.22
C ALA A 76 6.59 -8.55 12.25
N LEU A 77 6.04 -8.89 11.08
CA LEU A 77 4.76 -9.58 10.91
C LEU A 77 4.87 -11.11 10.82
N SER A 78 6.08 -11.68 10.94
CA SER A 78 6.32 -13.12 10.74
C SER A 78 5.72 -13.66 9.42
N LEU A 79 5.84 -12.90 8.33
CA LEU A 79 5.30 -13.23 7.02
C LEU A 79 6.40 -13.66 6.05
N ASP A 80 6.08 -14.63 5.20
CA ASP A 80 6.96 -15.03 4.12
C ASP A 80 7.12 -13.89 3.12
N THR A 81 8.35 -13.71 2.63
CA THR A 81 8.65 -12.69 1.64
C THR A 81 9.57 -13.22 0.57
N LYS A 82 9.20 -12.96 -0.68
CA LYS A 82 10.06 -13.22 -1.84
C LYS A 82 10.33 -11.89 -2.54
N ARG A 83 11.53 -11.79 -3.12
CA ARG A 83 11.98 -10.63 -3.90
C ARG A 83 12.21 -11.07 -5.33
N VAL A 84 11.70 -10.30 -6.28
CA VAL A 84 11.94 -10.48 -7.71
C VAL A 84 12.43 -9.16 -8.27
N GLN A 85 13.56 -9.22 -8.97
CA GLN A 85 14.04 -8.13 -9.78
C GLN A 85 13.41 -8.25 -11.16
N PHE A 86 12.67 -7.23 -11.58
CA PHE A 86 12.08 -7.18 -12.91
C PHE A 86 13.17 -6.76 -13.90
N THR A 87 13.46 -7.66 -14.84
CA THR A 87 14.46 -7.47 -15.89
C THR A 87 13.81 -7.64 -17.27
N PRO A 88 14.43 -7.16 -18.35
CA PRO A 88 13.84 -7.24 -19.69
C PRO A 88 13.61 -8.67 -20.21
N ASP A 89 14.36 -9.63 -19.68
CA ASP A 89 14.34 -11.05 -20.05
C ASP A 89 13.41 -11.90 -19.17
N LEU A 90 12.82 -11.33 -18.12
CA LEU A 90 11.95 -12.05 -17.19
C LEU A 90 10.68 -12.54 -17.90
N MET A 91 10.40 -13.85 -17.80
CA MET A 91 9.23 -14.48 -18.42
C MET A 91 8.06 -14.56 -17.42
N PRO A 92 6.81 -14.66 -17.91
CA PRO A 92 5.64 -14.85 -17.05
C PRO A 92 5.77 -16.03 -16.08
N GLY A 93 6.29 -17.18 -16.56
CA GLY A 93 6.49 -18.37 -15.75
C GLY A 93 7.53 -18.21 -14.64
N ASP A 94 8.44 -17.25 -14.74
CA ASP A 94 9.40 -16.94 -13.66
C ASP A 94 8.72 -16.23 -12.49
N ILE A 95 7.52 -15.69 -12.69
CA ILE A 95 6.69 -15.02 -11.68
C ILE A 95 5.62 -15.96 -11.15
N THR A 96 4.84 -16.57 -12.05
CA THR A 96 3.69 -17.38 -11.71
C THR A 96 4.07 -18.84 -11.40
N GLY A 97 5.24 -19.30 -11.84
CA GLY A 97 5.65 -20.70 -11.76
C GLY A 97 5.44 -21.43 -13.08
N SER A 98 6.06 -22.60 -13.19
CA SER A 98 6.04 -23.39 -14.42
C SER A 98 6.06 -24.89 -14.12
N LEU A 99 5.61 -25.68 -15.09
CA LEU A 99 5.76 -27.13 -15.05
C LEU A 99 7.19 -27.49 -15.45
N VAL A 100 7.87 -28.19 -14.56
CA VAL A 100 9.23 -28.70 -14.77
C VAL A 100 9.13 -30.21 -14.92
N TYR A 101 9.72 -30.75 -15.98
CA TYR A 101 9.82 -32.19 -16.16
C TYR A 101 10.83 -32.77 -15.17
N ASP A 102 10.38 -33.67 -14.30
CA ASP A 102 11.24 -34.42 -13.40
C ASP A 102 11.67 -35.72 -14.07
N SER A 103 12.96 -35.85 -14.39
CA SER A 103 13.52 -37.02 -15.06
C SER A 103 13.53 -38.29 -14.20
N HIS A 104 13.43 -38.17 -12.87
CA HIS A 104 13.35 -39.35 -11.98
C HIS A 104 11.95 -39.95 -11.98
N THR A 105 10.90 -39.13 -11.92
CA THR A 105 9.51 -39.61 -11.91
C THR A 105 8.92 -39.73 -13.31
N SER A 106 9.56 -39.13 -14.31
CA SER A 106 9.02 -38.95 -15.68
C SER A 106 7.70 -38.17 -15.70
N GLU A 107 7.47 -37.32 -14.70
CA GLU A 107 6.26 -36.52 -14.54
C GLU A 107 6.55 -35.02 -14.61
N PHE A 108 5.56 -34.23 -15.04
CA PHE A 108 5.62 -32.77 -14.96
C PHE A 108 5.18 -32.31 -13.58
N THR A 109 6.12 -31.77 -12.80
CA THR A 109 5.85 -31.23 -11.47
C THR A 109 5.76 -29.71 -11.53
N PHE A 110 4.74 -29.14 -10.88
CA PHE A 110 4.61 -27.68 -10.80
C PHE A 110 5.63 -27.12 -9.80
N ARG A 111 6.47 -26.21 -10.28
CA ARG A 111 7.37 -25.42 -9.44
C ARG A 111 6.74 -24.05 -9.21
N GLU A 112 6.39 -23.79 -7.96
CA GLU A 112 5.82 -22.52 -7.54
C GLU A 112 6.73 -21.34 -7.88
N GLY A 113 6.14 -20.31 -8.49
CA GLY A 113 6.80 -19.04 -8.71
C GLY A 113 6.91 -18.20 -7.42
N PRO A 114 7.59 -17.05 -7.50
CA PRO A 114 7.75 -16.14 -6.38
C PRO A 114 6.45 -15.49 -5.88
N VAL A 115 5.36 -15.49 -6.67
CA VAL A 115 4.05 -14.98 -6.19
C VAL A 115 3.44 -15.82 -5.06
N PHE A 116 3.85 -17.09 -4.90
CA PHE A 116 3.45 -17.93 -3.77
C PHE A 116 4.24 -17.52 -2.51
N THR A 117 3.84 -16.40 -1.92
CA THR A 117 4.40 -15.81 -0.70
C THR A 117 3.36 -14.87 -0.07
N ASN A 118 3.59 -14.37 1.15
CA ASN A 118 2.71 -13.35 1.70
C ASN A 118 3.06 -11.96 1.15
N ILE A 119 4.34 -11.60 1.10
CA ILE A 119 4.76 -10.30 0.58
C ILE A 119 5.73 -10.50 -0.59
N LEU A 120 5.33 -10.04 -1.77
CA LEU A 120 6.19 -10.04 -2.95
C LEU A 120 6.75 -8.63 -3.16
N LEU A 121 8.07 -8.48 -3.02
CA LEU A 121 8.77 -7.29 -3.45
C LEU A 121 9.11 -7.41 -4.94
N ALA A 122 8.41 -6.64 -5.78
CA ALA A 122 8.63 -6.59 -7.22
C ALA A 122 9.45 -5.33 -7.57
N ASP A 123 10.78 -5.46 -7.56
CA ASP A 123 11.68 -4.34 -7.82
C ASP A 123 11.71 -3.99 -9.31
N GLU A 124 11.53 -2.72 -9.63
CA GLU A 124 11.63 -2.13 -10.97
C GLU A 124 10.63 -2.73 -11.99
N ILE A 125 9.36 -2.84 -11.58
CA ILE A 125 8.29 -3.44 -12.41
C ILE A 125 8.20 -2.87 -13.83
N ASN A 126 8.62 -1.62 -14.01
CA ASN A 126 8.68 -0.93 -15.30
C ASN A 126 9.86 -1.35 -16.19
N ARG A 127 10.72 -2.31 -15.82
CA ARG A 127 11.84 -2.78 -16.67
C ARG A 127 11.56 -4.06 -17.44
N THR A 128 10.36 -4.62 -17.30
CA THR A 128 9.98 -5.87 -17.93
C THR A 128 8.87 -5.64 -18.97
N PRO A 129 8.81 -6.43 -20.07
CA PRO A 129 7.78 -6.28 -21.08
C PRO A 129 6.33 -6.42 -20.54
N PRO A 130 5.33 -5.82 -21.23
CA PRO A 130 3.93 -5.84 -20.80
C PRO A 130 3.33 -7.23 -20.54
N LYS A 131 3.79 -8.26 -21.25
CA LYS A 131 3.28 -9.64 -21.08
C LYS A 131 3.58 -10.21 -19.70
N THR A 132 4.79 -9.97 -19.18
CA THR A 132 5.19 -10.45 -17.86
C THR A 132 4.60 -9.57 -16.76
N GLN A 133 4.49 -8.25 -16.98
CA GLN A 133 3.73 -7.35 -16.09
C GLN A 133 2.28 -7.83 -15.94
N ALA A 134 1.62 -8.18 -17.05
CA ALA A 134 0.25 -8.69 -17.05
C ALA A 134 0.09 -9.96 -16.19
N SER A 135 1.05 -10.88 -16.22
CA SER A 135 0.99 -12.11 -15.40
C SER A 135 1.02 -11.83 -13.89
N LEU A 136 1.78 -10.84 -13.45
CA LEU A 136 1.77 -10.40 -12.05
C LEU A 136 0.42 -9.75 -11.70
N LEU A 137 -0.07 -8.88 -12.58
CA LEU A 137 -1.31 -8.13 -12.36
C LEU A 137 -2.55 -9.02 -12.36
N GLU A 138 -2.54 -10.11 -13.13
CA GLU A 138 -3.56 -11.15 -13.10
C GLU A 138 -3.53 -11.88 -11.75
N ALA A 139 -2.35 -12.29 -11.29
CA ALA A 139 -2.18 -12.89 -9.96
C ALA A 139 -2.64 -11.97 -8.82
N MET A 140 -2.43 -10.65 -8.97
CA MET A 140 -2.92 -9.63 -8.05
C MET A 140 -4.45 -9.54 -8.02
N GLU A 141 -5.10 -9.53 -9.18
CA GLU A 141 -6.56 -9.37 -9.27
C GLU A 141 -7.30 -10.65 -8.88
N GLU A 142 -6.87 -11.79 -9.41
CA GLU A 142 -7.54 -13.07 -9.24
C GLU A 142 -7.18 -13.76 -7.92
N ARG A 143 -6.10 -13.32 -7.26
CA ARG A 143 -5.54 -13.94 -6.03
C ARG A 143 -5.27 -15.43 -6.18
N GLN A 144 -5.01 -15.88 -7.40
CA GLN A 144 -4.67 -17.24 -7.76
C GLN A 144 -3.82 -17.22 -9.04
N VAL A 145 -3.16 -18.34 -9.31
CA VAL A 145 -2.42 -18.55 -10.55
C VAL A 145 -2.96 -19.79 -11.25
N SER A 146 -3.27 -19.66 -12.53
CA SER A 146 -3.69 -20.77 -13.38
C SER A 146 -2.56 -21.16 -14.33
N VAL A 147 -2.06 -22.39 -14.18
CA VAL A 147 -1.05 -22.98 -15.06
C VAL A 147 -1.52 -24.35 -15.50
N ASP A 148 -1.56 -24.56 -16.81
CA ASP A 148 -2.02 -25.79 -17.48
C ASP A 148 -3.43 -26.23 -17.04
N GLY A 149 -4.37 -25.27 -17.01
CA GLY A 149 -5.76 -25.51 -16.61
C GLY A 149 -5.99 -25.74 -15.11
N VAL A 150 -4.94 -25.80 -14.29
CA VAL A 150 -5.04 -25.96 -12.83
C VAL A 150 -4.84 -24.62 -12.13
N SER A 151 -5.89 -24.16 -11.44
CA SER A 151 -5.85 -22.96 -10.61
C SER A 151 -5.32 -23.26 -9.21
N ARG A 152 -4.38 -22.43 -8.73
CA ARG A 152 -3.73 -22.55 -7.43
C ARG A 152 -3.91 -21.24 -6.66
N PRO A 153 -4.57 -21.23 -5.49
CA PRO A 153 -4.81 -20.00 -4.74
C PRO A 153 -3.51 -19.44 -4.15
N LEU A 154 -3.43 -18.11 -4.09
CA LEU A 154 -2.35 -17.42 -3.38
C LEU A 154 -2.69 -17.30 -1.88
N PRO A 155 -1.68 -17.07 -1.01
CA PRO A 155 -1.92 -16.88 0.41
C PRO A 155 -2.90 -15.72 0.70
N ALA A 156 -3.73 -15.84 1.75
CA ALA A 156 -4.72 -14.82 2.09
C ALA A 156 -4.11 -13.41 2.31
N ASN A 157 -2.90 -13.37 2.87
CA ASN A 157 -2.15 -12.14 3.13
C ASN A 157 -1.28 -11.69 1.95
N PHE A 158 -1.55 -12.16 0.73
CA PHE A 158 -0.78 -11.81 -0.46
C PHE A 158 -0.84 -10.30 -0.75
N LEU A 159 0.33 -9.66 -0.69
CA LEU A 159 0.56 -8.27 -1.04
C LEU A 159 1.77 -8.16 -1.96
N VAL A 160 1.56 -7.52 -3.11
CA VAL A 160 2.64 -7.04 -3.98
C VAL A 160 3.03 -5.63 -3.57
N ALA A 161 4.30 -5.45 -3.22
CA ALA A 161 4.96 -4.15 -3.08
C ALA A 161 5.85 -3.96 -4.32
N ALA A 162 5.32 -3.30 -5.35
CA ALA A 162 6.06 -3.06 -6.59
C ALA A 162 6.82 -1.75 -6.49
N THR A 163 8.10 -1.69 -6.89
CA THR A 163 8.86 -0.44 -6.90
C THR A 163 8.97 0.12 -8.30
N GLN A 164 8.96 1.44 -8.40
CA GLN A 164 9.30 2.17 -9.62
C GLN A 164 10.33 3.26 -9.32
N ASN A 165 11.29 3.42 -10.23
CA ASN A 165 12.22 4.54 -10.23
C ASN A 165 11.74 5.58 -11.25
N PRO A 166 11.38 6.81 -10.84
CA PRO A 166 10.83 7.81 -11.76
C PRO A 166 11.89 8.41 -12.72
N VAL A 167 13.19 8.16 -12.50
CA VAL A 167 14.29 8.82 -13.23
C VAL A 167 14.80 7.98 -14.41
N GLU A 168 14.48 6.68 -14.46
CA GLU A 168 14.94 5.78 -15.52
C GLU A 168 14.01 5.84 -16.74
N TYR A 169 14.47 6.50 -17.81
CA TYR A 169 13.73 6.63 -19.07
C TYR A 169 14.14 5.60 -20.14
N GLU A 170 15.37 5.08 -20.08
CA GLU A 170 15.86 4.12 -21.07
C GLU A 170 15.51 2.68 -20.69
N GLY A 171 14.93 1.93 -21.64
CA GLY A 171 14.63 0.51 -21.44
C GLY A 171 13.49 0.23 -20.47
N THR A 172 12.58 1.19 -20.27
CA THR A 172 11.40 1.02 -19.41
C THR A 172 10.10 0.93 -20.19
N TYR A 173 9.17 0.16 -19.66
CA TYR A 173 7.81 -0.07 -20.12
C TYR A 173 6.86 0.48 -19.05
N PRO A 174 6.31 1.69 -19.24
CA PRO A 174 5.39 2.27 -18.26
C PRO A 174 4.15 1.38 -18.12
N LEU A 175 3.64 1.27 -16.89
CA LEU A 175 2.37 0.59 -16.65
C LEU A 175 1.23 1.46 -17.22
N PRO A 176 0.39 0.91 -18.11
CA PRO A 176 -0.85 1.58 -18.52
C PRO A 176 -1.72 1.98 -17.33
N GLU A 177 -2.53 3.01 -17.48
CA GLU A 177 -3.40 3.57 -16.42
C GLU A 177 -4.36 2.51 -15.87
N ALA A 178 -4.89 1.64 -16.74
CA ALA A 178 -5.74 0.51 -16.36
C ALA A 178 -5.01 -0.51 -15.47
N GLN A 179 -3.69 -0.62 -15.58
CA GLN A 179 -2.86 -1.48 -14.74
C GLN A 179 -2.52 -0.79 -13.42
N LEU A 180 -2.17 0.50 -13.46
CA LEU A 180 -1.92 1.31 -12.26
C LEU A 180 -3.13 1.31 -11.32
N ASP A 181 -4.35 1.38 -11.85
CA ASP A 181 -5.58 1.38 -11.05
C ASP A 181 -5.72 0.12 -10.16
N ARG A 182 -5.01 -0.98 -10.47
CA ARG A 182 -4.96 -2.23 -9.65
C ARG A 182 -4.17 -2.08 -8.35
N PHE A 183 -3.30 -1.08 -8.27
CA PHE A 183 -2.64 -0.75 -7.01
C PHE A 183 -3.61 0.05 -6.12
N LEU A 184 -3.71 -0.35 -4.86
CA LEU A 184 -4.52 0.35 -3.88
C LEU A 184 -3.89 1.71 -3.55
N LEU A 185 -2.59 1.72 -3.27
CA LEU A 185 -1.84 2.92 -2.88
C LEU A 185 -0.58 3.08 -3.74
N LYS A 186 -0.29 4.32 -4.12
CA LYS A 186 1.04 4.76 -4.56
C LYS A 186 1.68 5.58 -3.44
N LEU A 187 2.68 4.97 -2.79
CA LEU A 187 3.44 5.58 -1.70
C LEU A 187 4.74 6.15 -2.25
N THR A 188 5.00 7.41 -1.94
CA THR A 188 6.22 8.11 -2.34
C THR A 188 7.24 8.10 -1.21
N MET A 189 8.48 7.75 -1.55
CA MET A 189 9.62 7.72 -0.63
C MET A 189 10.66 8.74 -1.12
N PRO A 190 10.56 10.01 -0.68
CA PRO A 190 11.55 11.02 -1.01
C PRO A 190 12.88 10.72 -0.32
N LEU A 191 13.93 11.44 -0.72
CA LEU A 191 15.18 11.44 0.02
C LEU A 191 14.92 11.91 1.47
N PRO A 192 15.58 11.29 2.46
CA PRO A 192 15.40 11.68 3.85
C PRO A 192 15.84 13.13 4.07
N GLY A 193 15.19 13.80 5.03
CA GLY A 193 15.68 15.09 5.51
C GLY A 193 17.01 14.92 6.25
N ARG A 194 17.74 16.02 6.46
CA ARG A 194 19.07 16.01 7.08
C ARG A 194 19.13 15.22 8.39
N THR A 195 18.13 15.36 9.27
CA THR A 195 18.11 14.68 10.58
C THR A 195 18.05 13.16 10.41
N ASP A 196 17.18 12.69 9.54
CA ASP A 196 17.02 11.27 9.25
C ASP A 196 18.25 10.70 8.54
N GLU A 197 18.83 11.47 7.61
CA GLU A 197 20.05 11.07 6.89
C GLU A 197 21.26 10.95 7.82
N VAL A 198 21.43 11.89 8.76
CA VAL A 198 22.45 11.80 9.82
C VAL A 198 22.25 10.56 10.68
N GLU A 199 21.01 10.23 11.04
CA GLU A 199 20.70 9.05 11.83
C GLU A 199 21.02 7.75 11.06
N VAL A 200 20.71 7.69 9.76
CA VAL A 200 21.09 6.55 8.89
C VAL A 200 22.61 6.38 8.89
N ILE A 201 23.37 7.45 8.64
CA ILE A 201 24.84 7.40 8.64
C ILE A 201 25.37 6.99 10.01
N ARG A 202 24.80 7.50 11.11
CA ARG A 202 25.18 7.16 12.49
C ARG A 202 24.98 5.67 12.77
N ARG A 203 23.85 5.08 12.36
CA ARG A 203 23.60 3.64 12.52
C ARG A 203 24.60 2.81 11.74
N HIS A 204 24.89 3.18 10.49
CA HIS A 204 25.90 2.51 9.67
C HIS A 204 27.30 2.60 10.28
N ALA A 205 27.70 3.77 10.80
CA ALA A 205 28.96 3.96 11.49
C ALA A 205 29.06 3.12 12.79
N ALA A 206 27.92 2.85 13.44
CA ALA A 206 27.82 1.98 14.61
C ALA A 206 27.73 0.47 14.26
N GLY A 207 27.88 0.09 12.98
CA GLY A 207 27.92 -1.31 12.54
C GLY A 207 26.57 -1.90 12.12
N PHE A 208 25.54 -1.08 11.90
CA PHE A 208 24.26 -1.56 11.36
C PHE A 208 24.44 -2.24 9.99
N ASN A 209 23.90 -3.45 9.86
CA ASN A 209 23.89 -4.21 8.62
C ASN A 209 22.44 -4.40 8.12
N PRO A 210 22.03 -3.78 7.00
CA PRO A 210 20.70 -3.94 6.41
C PRO A 210 20.34 -5.38 6.03
N ARG A 211 21.32 -6.28 5.94
CA ARG A 211 21.09 -7.70 5.62
C ARG A 211 20.67 -8.50 6.86
N ASP A 212 21.06 -8.06 8.05
CA ASP A 212 20.84 -8.74 9.32
C ASP A 212 19.85 -7.96 10.20
N LEU A 213 18.56 -8.21 9.97
CA LEU A 213 17.48 -7.58 10.72
C LEU A 213 17.43 -8.04 12.18
N ALA A 214 17.93 -9.24 12.49
CA ALA A 214 17.98 -9.75 13.84
C ALA A 214 19.03 -8.98 14.67
N ALA A 215 20.20 -8.71 14.09
CA ALA A 215 21.22 -7.84 14.69
C ALA A 215 20.73 -6.39 14.86
N ALA A 216 19.84 -5.92 13.97
CA ALA A 216 19.13 -4.65 14.12
C ALA A 216 18.08 -4.64 15.25
N GLY A 217 17.83 -5.78 15.89
CA GLY A 217 16.86 -5.92 16.99
C GLY A 217 15.40 -5.98 16.54
N VAL A 218 15.14 -6.20 15.25
CA VAL A 218 13.79 -6.42 14.72
C VAL A 218 13.32 -7.80 15.14
N ARG A 219 12.13 -7.87 15.75
CA ARG A 219 11.50 -9.12 16.21
C ARG A 219 10.11 -9.25 15.61
N ALA A 220 9.67 -10.50 15.44
CA ALA A 220 8.28 -10.79 15.12
C ALA A 220 7.40 -10.43 16.33
N VAL A 221 6.44 -9.53 16.13
CA VAL A 221 5.51 -9.03 17.17
C VAL A 221 4.05 -9.19 16.79
N ALA A 222 3.78 -9.51 15.52
CA ALA A 222 2.45 -9.82 15.01
C ALA A 222 2.55 -10.91 13.94
N GLY A 223 1.43 -11.55 13.60
CA GLY A 223 1.35 -12.62 12.62
C GLY A 223 0.15 -12.52 11.67
N ALA A 224 -0.03 -13.57 10.87
CA ALA A 224 -1.18 -13.71 9.98
C ALA A 224 -2.53 -13.64 10.72
N GLU A 225 -2.61 -14.19 11.94
CA GLU A 225 -3.82 -14.18 12.76
C GLU A 225 -4.15 -12.78 13.31
N ASP A 226 -3.15 -11.97 13.65
CA ASP A 226 -3.36 -10.58 14.06
C ASP A 226 -3.89 -9.74 12.89
N LEU A 227 -3.35 -9.96 11.68
CA LEU A 227 -3.84 -9.30 10.47
C LEU A 227 -5.30 -9.67 10.19
N GLU A 228 -5.67 -10.95 10.34
CA GLU A 228 -7.05 -11.37 10.11
C GLU A 228 -8.01 -10.77 11.14
N ARG A 229 -7.66 -10.77 12.43
CA ARG A 229 -8.43 -10.08 13.46
C ARG A 229 -8.55 -8.58 13.19
N ALA A 230 -7.46 -7.94 12.78
CA ALA A 230 -7.45 -6.52 12.44
C ALA A 230 -8.37 -6.23 11.24
N ARG A 231 -8.39 -7.08 10.20
CA ARG A 231 -9.32 -6.92 9.07
C ARG A 231 -10.78 -6.99 9.49
N GLN A 232 -11.12 -7.95 10.35
CA GLN A 232 -12.47 -8.09 10.88
C GLN A 232 -12.86 -6.85 11.69
N ALA A 233 -11.97 -6.35 12.54
CA ALA A 233 -12.19 -5.13 13.30
C ALA A 233 -12.34 -3.89 12.41
N VAL A 234 -11.47 -3.73 11.40
CA VAL A 234 -11.58 -2.67 10.38
C VAL A 234 -12.93 -2.72 9.69
N ALA A 235 -13.45 -3.90 9.33
CA ALA A 235 -14.75 -4.04 8.68
C ALA A 235 -15.94 -3.51 9.54
N THR A 236 -15.79 -3.44 10.86
CA THR A 236 -16.82 -2.93 11.79
C THR A 236 -16.82 -1.41 11.96
N VAL A 237 -15.80 -0.71 11.45
CA VAL A 237 -15.73 0.76 11.55
C VAL A 237 -16.87 1.39 10.75
N ALA A 238 -17.64 2.23 11.43
CA ALA A 238 -18.80 2.91 10.87
C ALA A 238 -18.39 3.93 9.79
N VAL A 239 -19.19 3.99 8.72
CA VAL A 239 -19.06 5.02 7.69
C VAL A 239 -20.42 5.63 7.48
N GLU A 240 -20.55 6.91 7.83
CA GLU A 240 -21.80 7.64 7.68
C GLU A 240 -22.09 7.92 6.20
N PRO A 241 -23.38 7.99 5.79
CA PRO A 241 -23.76 8.27 4.41
C PRO A 241 -23.14 9.56 3.84
N GLU A 242 -22.93 10.56 4.69
CA GLU A 242 -22.32 11.84 4.31
C GLU A 242 -20.85 11.70 3.91
N ILE A 243 -20.10 10.79 4.56
CA ILE A 243 -18.72 10.46 4.19
C ILE A 243 -18.68 9.75 2.83
N ILE A 244 -19.64 8.87 2.57
CA ILE A 244 -19.77 8.21 1.25
C ILE A 244 -20.04 9.26 0.17
N GLY A 245 -20.95 10.21 0.44
CA GLY A 245 -21.21 11.35 -0.45
C GLY A 245 -19.96 12.18 -0.70
N TYR A 246 -19.22 12.53 0.35
CA TYR A 246 -17.97 13.29 0.25
C TYR A 246 -16.91 12.59 -0.62
N ILE A 247 -16.72 11.27 -0.45
CA ILE A 247 -15.81 10.47 -1.29
C ILE A 247 -16.23 10.53 -2.76
N VAL A 248 -17.53 10.40 -3.04
CA VAL A 248 -18.07 10.48 -4.40
C VAL A 248 -17.83 11.86 -4.99
N ASP A 249 -18.07 12.93 -4.23
CA ASP A 249 -17.89 14.30 -4.69
C ASP A 249 -16.42 14.60 -5.03
N LEU A 250 -15.48 14.15 -4.18
CA LEU A 250 -14.05 14.23 -4.48
C LEU A 250 -13.69 13.53 -5.79
N VAL A 251 -14.14 12.29 -5.97
CA VAL A 251 -13.87 11.51 -7.18
C VAL A 251 -14.52 12.15 -8.41
N ARG A 252 -15.75 12.67 -8.31
CA ARG A 252 -16.42 13.38 -9.39
C ARG A 252 -15.70 14.67 -9.77
N ALA A 253 -15.20 15.43 -8.79
CA ALA A 253 -14.42 16.62 -9.03
C ALA A 253 -13.17 16.33 -9.87
N THR A 254 -12.49 15.18 -9.66
CA THR A 254 -11.36 14.79 -10.53
C THR A 254 -11.76 14.53 -11.99
N ARG A 255 -12.99 14.11 -12.26
CA ARG A 255 -13.50 13.88 -13.63
C ARG A 255 -13.97 15.17 -14.31
N GLN A 256 -14.22 16.21 -13.53
CA GLN A 256 -14.68 17.52 -14.02
C GLN A 256 -13.54 18.54 -14.09
N ALA A 257 -12.40 18.26 -13.46
CA ALA A 257 -11.24 19.12 -13.45
C ALA A 257 -10.61 19.23 -14.86
N PRO A 258 -10.51 20.44 -15.45
CA PRO A 258 -9.96 20.63 -16.80
C PRO A 258 -8.51 20.17 -16.96
N SER A 259 -7.75 20.16 -15.86
CA SER A 259 -6.34 19.74 -15.84
C SER A 259 -6.15 18.24 -16.04
N PHE A 260 -7.20 17.42 -15.83
CA PHE A 260 -7.13 15.97 -15.99
C PHE A 260 -7.78 15.52 -17.29
N GLN A 261 -7.04 14.71 -18.06
CA GLN A 261 -7.58 13.96 -19.19
C GLN A 261 -8.36 12.73 -18.72
N LEU A 262 -7.91 12.10 -17.63
CA LEU A 262 -8.54 10.95 -16.99
C LEU A 262 -8.73 11.25 -15.51
N GLY A 263 -9.99 11.19 -15.05
CA GLY A 263 -10.34 11.28 -13.63
C GLY A 263 -10.46 9.90 -12.96
N VAL A 264 -10.62 9.90 -11.64
CA VAL A 264 -10.63 8.69 -10.82
C VAL A 264 -11.85 7.80 -11.12
N SER A 265 -11.64 6.49 -11.23
CA SER A 265 -12.68 5.47 -11.44
C SER A 265 -13.57 5.23 -10.19
N PRO A 266 -14.75 4.57 -10.32
CA PRO A 266 -15.52 4.13 -9.13
C PRO A 266 -14.74 3.16 -8.23
N ARG A 267 -13.80 2.40 -8.80
CA ARG A 267 -12.87 1.57 -8.05
C ARG A 267 -11.96 2.40 -7.16
N GLY A 268 -11.51 3.56 -7.62
CA GLY A 268 -10.77 4.53 -6.81
C GLY A 268 -11.58 5.08 -5.63
N ALA A 269 -12.90 5.30 -5.79
CA ALA A 269 -13.77 5.69 -4.69
C ALA A 269 -13.86 4.59 -3.61
N THR A 270 -14.00 3.34 -4.05
CA THR A 270 -14.06 2.17 -3.15
C THR A 270 -12.73 1.95 -2.43
N ALA A 271 -11.61 2.14 -3.13
CA ALA A 271 -10.27 2.09 -2.56
C ALA A 271 -10.08 3.19 -1.49
N LEU A 272 -10.55 4.40 -1.75
CA LEU A 272 -10.47 5.51 -0.79
C LEU A 272 -11.32 5.23 0.46
N LEU A 273 -12.52 4.67 0.30
CA LEU A 273 -13.37 4.25 1.41
C LEU A 273 -12.67 3.21 2.31
N ASN A 274 -12.15 2.14 1.70
CA ASN A 274 -11.51 1.03 2.43
C ASN A 274 -10.23 1.50 3.17
N THR A 275 -9.41 2.31 2.52
CA THR A 275 -8.19 2.85 3.11
C THR A 275 -8.48 3.84 4.23
N SER A 276 -9.52 4.68 4.09
CA SER A 276 -9.98 5.60 5.15
C SER A 276 -10.49 4.83 6.37
N ARG A 277 -11.19 3.70 6.15
CA ARG A 277 -11.66 2.82 7.22
C ARG A 277 -10.50 2.19 8.00
N ALA A 278 -9.50 1.67 7.29
CA ALA A 278 -8.30 1.11 7.90
C ALA A 278 -7.51 2.17 8.68
N TRP A 279 -7.40 3.38 8.14
CA TRP A 279 -6.72 4.50 8.80
C TRP A 279 -7.45 4.97 10.06
N ALA A 280 -8.78 5.08 10.02
CA ALA A 280 -9.59 5.42 11.19
C ALA A 280 -9.36 4.41 12.33
N TRP A 281 -9.41 3.10 12.03
CA TRP A 281 -9.17 2.06 13.02
C TRP A 281 -7.74 2.08 13.59
N LEU A 282 -6.72 2.23 12.73
CA LEU A 282 -5.32 2.36 13.17
C LEU A 282 -5.12 3.59 14.06
N SER A 283 -5.88 4.65 13.81
CA SER A 283 -5.92 5.88 14.62
C SER A 283 -6.75 5.73 15.91
N GLY A 284 -7.30 4.54 16.17
CA GLY A 284 -8.08 4.24 17.37
C GLY A 284 -9.54 4.68 17.32
N ARG A 285 -10.07 5.04 16.14
CA ARG A 285 -11.45 5.47 15.94
C ARG A 285 -12.33 4.33 15.44
N SER A 286 -13.60 4.35 15.85
CA SER A 286 -14.63 3.39 15.41
C SER A 286 -15.51 3.91 14.26
N PHE A 287 -15.24 5.12 13.76
CA PHE A 287 -15.94 5.73 12.63
C PHE A 287 -14.97 6.53 11.76
N VAL A 288 -15.28 6.67 10.47
CA VAL A 288 -14.48 7.44 9.51
C VAL A 288 -14.86 8.93 9.58
N THR A 289 -13.85 9.78 9.59
CA THR A 289 -13.97 11.24 9.51
C THR A 289 -13.52 11.77 8.15
N PRO A 290 -13.91 13.01 7.76
CA PRO A 290 -13.41 13.59 6.51
C PRO A 290 -11.88 13.75 6.47
N ASP A 291 -11.23 13.91 7.62
CA ASP A 291 -9.77 14.00 7.70
C ASP A 291 -9.10 12.66 7.38
N ASP A 292 -9.74 11.53 7.71
CA ASP A 292 -9.27 10.21 7.28
C ASP A 292 -9.27 10.10 5.75
N VAL A 293 -10.35 10.56 5.12
CA VAL A 293 -10.49 10.58 3.66
C VAL A 293 -9.42 11.47 3.03
N LYS A 294 -9.19 12.67 3.57
CA LYS A 294 -8.17 13.59 3.06
C LYS A 294 -6.75 13.03 3.22
N ALA A 295 -6.44 12.41 4.35
CA ALA A 295 -5.13 11.81 4.60
C ALA A 295 -4.79 10.73 3.56
N LEU A 296 -5.79 9.97 3.11
CA LEU A 296 -5.62 8.86 2.17
C LEU A 296 -5.87 9.24 0.70
N ALA A 297 -6.41 10.43 0.43
CA ALA A 297 -6.74 10.85 -0.93
C ALA A 297 -5.52 10.88 -1.86
N LEU A 298 -4.43 11.54 -1.47
CA LEU A 298 -3.23 11.58 -2.33
C LEU A 298 -2.63 10.19 -2.59
N PRO A 299 -2.29 9.36 -1.58
CA PRO A 299 -1.70 8.05 -1.85
C PRO A 299 -2.67 7.10 -2.57
N CYS A 300 -3.99 7.27 -2.45
CA CYS A 300 -4.98 6.42 -3.13
C CYS A 300 -5.30 6.86 -4.57
N LEU A 301 -5.26 8.17 -4.86
CA LEU A 301 -5.82 8.73 -6.10
C LEU A 301 -4.76 9.18 -7.13
N ARG A 302 -3.54 9.51 -6.71
CA ARG A 302 -2.52 10.12 -7.59
C ARG A 302 -2.13 9.29 -8.82
N HIS A 303 -2.26 7.98 -8.75
CA HIS A 303 -1.96 7.05 -9.84
C HIS A 303 -3.20 6.63 -10.63
N ARG A 304 -4.37 7.19 -10.31
CA ARG A 304 -5.67 6.94 -10.95
C ARG A 304 -6.16 8.13 -11.77
N VAL A 305 -5.29 9.12 -11.98
CA VAL A 305 -5.57 10.30 -12.79
C VAL A 305 -4.43 10.52 -13.78
N ALA A 306 -4.75 11.11 -14.93
CA ALA A 306 -3.77 11.52 -15.94
C ALA A 306 -3.98 12.99 -16.29
N LEU A 307 -2.90 13.77 -16.28
CA LEU A 307 -2.92 15.18 -16.68
C LEU A 307 -3.15 15.31 -18.18
N GLN A 308 -3.77 16.41 -18.59
CA GLN A 308 -3.75 16.83 -19.99
C GLN A 308 -2.31 17.18 -20.41
N PRO A 309 -1.91 16.91 -21.67
CA PRO A 309 -0.58 17.28 -22.17
C PRO A 309 -0.23 18.76 -21.96
N ASP A 310 -1.19 19.67 -22.19
CA ASP A 310 -0.99 21.11 -22.02
C ASP A 310 -0.67 21.47 -20.55
N ALA A 311 -1.44 20.91 -19.61
CA ALA A 311 -1.19 21.11 -18.18
C ALA A 311 0.18 20.55 -17.75
N GLN A 312 0.61 19.44 -18.34
CA GLN A 312 1.94 18.89 -18.08
C GLN A 312 3.06 19.80 -18.62
N MET A 313 2.87 20.44 -19.78
CA MET A 313 3.81 21.42 -20.33
C MET A 313 3.93 22.68 -19.46
N ASP A 314 2.82 23.10 -18.84
CA ASP A 314 2.77 24.21 -17.89
C ASP A 314 3.39 23.88 -16.52
N GLY A 315 3.91 22.65 -16.34
CA GLY A 315 4.58 22.22 -15.10
C GLY A 315 3.63 21.87 -13.96
N VAL A 316 2.32 21.75 -14.23
CA VAL A 316 1.32 21.36 -13.22
C VAL A 316 1.57 19.92 -12.78
N ARG A 317 1.51 19.68 -11.46
CA ARG A 317 1.66 18.33 -10.90
C ARG A 317 0.30 17.76 -10.50
N VAL A 318 0.16 16.43 -10.59
CA VAL A 318 -1.04 15.71 -10.15
C VAL A 318 -1.41 16.03 -8.70
N ASP A 319 -0.41 16.00 -7.81
CA ASP A 319 -0.61 16.26 -6.38
C ASP A 319 -1.15 17.68 -6.11
N ASP A 320 -0.77 18.67 -6.93
CA ASP A 320 -1.25 20.07 -6.79
C ASP A 320 -2.74 20.17 -7.14
N VAL A 321 -3.15 19.54 -8.25
CA VAL A 321 -4.55 19.53 -8.69
C VAL A 321 -5.42 18.77 -7.69
N LEU A 322 -4.97 17.61 -7.22
CA LEU A 322 -5.67 16.85 -6.18
C LEU A 322 -5.77 17.64 -4.87
N GLY A 323 -4.69 18.34 -4.46
CA GLY A 323 -4.69 19.23 -3.30
C GLY A 323 -5.72 20.36 -3.42
N SER A 324 -5.82 20.99 -4.60
CA SER A 324 -6.83 22.01 -4.88
C SER A 324 -8.25 21.45 -4.79
N ILE A 325 -8.49 20.25 -5.32
CA ILE A 325 -9.80 19.58 -5.25
C ILE A 325 -10.18 19.34 -3.78
N LEU A 326 -9.27 18.78 -2.98
CA LEU A 326 -9.48 18.50 -1.55
C LEU A 326 -9.79 19.75 -0.74
N ALA A 327 -9.24 20.90 -1.13
CA ALA A 327 -9.52 22.19 -0.51
C ALA A 327 -10.88 22.80 -0.95
N SER A 328 -11.30 22.54 -2.18
CA SER A 328 -12.52 23.12 -2.77
C SER A 328 -13.80 22.36 -2.46
N VAL A 329 -13.74 21.02 -2.35
CA VAL A 329 -14.94 20.19 -2.15
C VAL A 329 -15.42 20.37 -0.70
N PRO A 330 -16.69 20.78 -0.49
CA PRO A 330 -17.22 21.00 0.85
C PRO A 330 -17.12 19.74 1.71
N VAL A 331 -16.66 19.92 2.94
CA VAL A 331 -16.60 18.86 3.95
C VAL A 331 -17.99 18.71 4.59
N PRO A 332 -18.52 17.48 4.75
CA PRO A 332 -19.78 17.27 5.46
C PRO A 332 -19.69 17.73 6.92
N ARG A 333 -20.81 18.12 7.52
CA ARG A 333 -20.87 18.74 8.85
C ARG A 333 -21.18 17.73 9.93
#